data_AF-A0A7W0LI29-F1
#
_entry.id   AF-A0A7W0LI29-F1
#
_cell.length_a   1.000
_cell.length_b   1.000
_cell.length_c   1.000
_cell.angle_alpha   90.00
_cell.angle_beta   90.00
_cell.angle_gamma   90.00
#
_symmetry.space_group_name_H-M   'P 1'
#
loop_
_entity.id
_entity.type
_entity.pdbx_description
1 polymer ?
#
loop_
_entity_poly.entity_id
_entity_poly.type
_entity_poly.pdbx_seq_one_letter_code
_entity_poly.pdbx_strand_id
1 'polypeptide(L)'
;MPYELLAAALDPVYQDYLLEARQMQAMSFAVHIPIVCFGIAFPALVMFVEWLHLRTGDPIYRTLAKRWSKVMAALFAVGVVTGTILSFELGVLWPNFMATFADVFGLGFTLEGFSFFLEAIFIAIYLYGWDRLSPRMHLLSGVPVVVAGITGSLTVITVNAWMNNPGGFRFE
;
A
#
# COMPACT_ATOMS: atom_id res chain seq x y z
N MET A 1 -23.27 -3.53 33.37
CA MET A 1 -23.08 -2.21 32.73
C MET A 1 -22.00 -2.20 31.64
N PRO A 2 -20.76 -2.76 31.78
CA PRO A 2 -19.82 -2.83 30.65
C PRO A 2 -20.17 -3.92 29.64
N TYR A 3 -20.75 -5.03 30.11
CA TYR A 3 -21.10 -6.19 29.30
C TYR A 3 -22.33 -5.95 28.40
N GLU A 4 -23.23 -5.03 28.75
CA GLU A 4 -24.41 -4.70 27.93
C GLU A 4 -24.05 -3.74 26.79
N LEU A 5 -23.12 -2.81 27.01
CA LEU A 5 -22.53 -1.99 25.94
C LEU A 5 -21.73 -2.85 24.97
N LEU A 6 -20.97 -3.83 25.48
CA LEU A 6 -20.27 -4.81 24.64
C LEU A 6 -21.28 -5.67 23.84
N ALA A 7 -22.36 -6.12 24.49
CA ALA A 7 -23.41 -6.89 23.82
C ALA A 7 -24.22 -6.08 22.81
N ALA A 8 -24.41 -4.77 23.03
CA ALA A 8 -25.08 -3.87 22.09
C ALA A 8 -24.16 -3.47 20.91
N ALA A 9 -22.85 -3.32 21.15
CA ALA A 9 -21.86 -3.10 20.09
C ALA A 9 -21.58 -4.37 19.27
N LEU A 10 -21.77 -5.55 19.86
CA LEU A 10 -21.65 -6.87 19.23
C LEU A 10 -23.01 -7.48 18.86
N ASP A 11 -24.11 -6.74 19.04
CA ASP A 11 -25.44 -7.24 18.70
C ASP A 11 -25.42 -7.53 17.19
N PRO A 12 -25.89 -8.70 16.73
CA PRO A 12 -25.80 -9.04 15.32
C PRO A 12 -26.66 -8.05 14.55
N VAL A 13 -26.01 -7.05 13.97
CA VAL A 13 -26.66 -6.12 13.07
C VAL A 13 -27.10 -6.95 11.88
N TYR A 14 -28.40 -6.96 11.61
CA TYR A 14 -29.01 -7.48 10.38
C TYR A 14 -28.56 -6.61 9.19
N GLN A 15 -27.28 -6.69 8.83
CA GLN A 15 -26.81 -6.33 7.51
C GLN A 15 -27.13 -7.54 6.62
N ASP A 16 -28.26 -7.50 5.93
CA ASP A 16 -28.69 -8.60 5.05
C ASP A 16 -27.70 -8.87 3.91
N TYR A 17 -26.74 -7.96 3.69
CA TYR A 17 -25.75 -7.99 2.62
C TYR A 17 -24.34 -8.47 3.08
N LEU A 18 -24.19 -9.02 4.29
CA LEU A 18 -22.86 -9.38 4.83
C LEU A 18 -22.10 -10.39 3.98
N LEU A 19 -22.80 -11.30 3.30
CA LEU A 19 -22.16 -12.27 2.42
C LEU A 19 -21.62 -11.60 1.17
N GLU A 20 -22.41 -10.72 0.56
CA GLU A 20 -22.08 -9.93 -0.62
C GLU A 20 -20.92 -8.97 -0.32
N ALA A 21 -20.96 -8.29 0.83
CA ALA A 21 -19.87 -7.44 1.31
C ALA A 21 -18.57 -8.23 1.45
N ARG A 22 -18.61 -9.43 2.05
CA ARG A 22 -17.44 -10.29 2.18
C ARG A 22 -16.91 -10.75 0.83
N GLN A 23 -17.78 -11.15 -0.09
CA GLN A 23 -17.40 -11.59 -1.42
C GLN A 23 -16.78 -10.45 -2.25
N MET A 24 -17.37 -9.27 -2.21
CA MET A 24 -16.86 -8.08 -2.89
C MET A 24 -15.48 -7.70 -2.36
N GLN A 25 -15.33 -7.57 -1.04
CA GLN A 25 -14.04 -7.28 -0.41
C GLN A 25 -12.98 -8.35 -0.75
N ALA A 26 -13.36 -9.63 -0.72
CA ALA A 26 -12.45 -10.73 -1.07
C ALA A 26 -11.98 -10.67 -2.52
N MET A 27 -12.87 -10.33 -3.46
CA MET A 27 -12.51 -10.13 -4.86
C MET A 27 -11.53 -8.96 -5.02
N SER A 28 -11.80 -7.84 -4.36
CA SER A 28 -10.93 -6.65 -4.39
C SER A 28 -9.54 -6.95 -3.82
N PHE A 29 -9.45 -7.67 -2.70
CA PHE A 29 -8.16 -8.15 -2.17
C PHE A 29 -7.46 -9.15 -3.11
N ALA A 30 -8.20 -10.07 -3.73
CA ALA A 30 -7.63 -11.04 -4.66
C ALA A 30 -6.96 -10.38 -5.88
N VAL A 31 -7.46 -9.22 -6.30
CA VAL A 31 -6.85 -8.40 -7.36
C VAL A 31 -5.70 -7.55 -6.81
N HIS A 32 -5.93 -6.83 -5.71
CA HIS A 32 -5.00 -5.82 -5.21
C HIS A 32 -3.70 -6.42 -4.64
N ILE A 33 -3.78 -7.49 -3.84
CA ILE A 33 -2.64 -8.03 -3.10
C ILE A 33 -1.50 -8.50 -4.03
N PRO A 34 -1.75 -9.29 -5.10
CA PRO A 34 -0.68 -9.68 -6.02
C PRO A 34 0.01 -8.48 -6.68
N ILE A 35 -0.78 -7.45 -7.05
CA ILE A 35 -0.26 -6.22 -7.68
C ILE A 35 0.65 -5.47 -6.72
N VAL A 36 0.23 -5.30 -5.46
CA VAL A 36 1.01 -4.56 -4.45
C VAL A 36 2.26 -5.32 -4.01
N CYS A 37 2.17 -6.64 -3.80
CA CYS A 37 3.35 -7.46 -3.51
C CYS A 37 4.42 -7.30 -4.59
N PHE A 38 4.01 -7.31 -5.86
CA PHE A 38 4.92 -7.06 -6.97
C PHE A 38 5.36 -5.58 -7.03
N GLY A 39 4.45 -4.65 -6.77
CA GLY A 39 4.68 -3.21 -6.72
C GLY A 39 5.71 -2.78 -5.68
N ILE A 40 5.81 -3.48 -4.54
CA ILE A 40 6.81 -3.20 -3.50
C ILE A 40 8.17 -3.82 -3.85
N ALA A 41 8.19 -5.05 -4.38
CA ALA A 41 9.44 -5.77 -4.65
C ALA A 41 10.13 -5.31 -5.95
N PHE A 42 9.36 -4.97 -6.97
CA PHE A 42 9.87 -4.67 -8.31
C PHE A 42 10.72 -3.39 -8.37
N PRO A 43 10.39 -2.27 -7.70
CA PRO A 43 11.27 -1.09 -7.63
C PRO A 43 12.67 -1.40 -7.10
N ALA A 44 12.78 -2.25 -6.06
CA ALA A 44 14.07 -2.66 -5.52
C ALA A 44 14.89 -3.45 -6.55
N LEU A 45 14.23 -4.31 -7.34
CA LEU A 45 14.89 -5.03 -8.44
C LEU A 45 15.34 -4.06 -9.55
N VAL A 46 14.52 -3.09 -9.93
CA VAL A 46 14.87 -2.07 -10.94
C VAL A 46 16.08 -1.25 -10.50
N MET A 47 16.09 -0.81 -9.24
CA MET A 47 17.24 -0.13 -8.63
C MET A 47 18.49 -1.00 -8.61
N PHE A 48 18.37 -2.29 -8.28
CA PHE A 48 19.49 -3.21 -8.28
C PHE A 48 20.11 -3.34 -9.68
N VAL A 49 19.29 -3.42 -10.72
CA VAL A 49 19.74 -3.46 -12.12
C VAL A 49 20.43 -2.14 -12.51
N GLU A 50 19.91 -0.98 -12.09
CA GLU A 50 20.59 0.29 -12.32
C GLU A 50 21.94 0.36 -11.58
N TRP A 51 21.99 -0.08 -10.33
CA TRP A 51 23.25 -0.15 -9.58
C TRP A 51 24.27 -1.06 -10.28
N LEU A 52 23.81 -2.18 -10.84
CA LEU A 52 24.66 -3.08 -11.62
C LEU A 52 25.22 -2.38 -12.86
N HIS A 53 24.43 -1.56 -13.56
CA HIS A 53 24.93 -0.69 -14.63
C HIS A 53 26.05 0.24 -14.15
N LEU A 54 25.88 0.92 -13.01
CA LEU A 54 26.91 1.82 -12.47
C LEU A 54 28.19 1.09 -12.05
N ARG A 55 28.07 -0.18 -11.65
CA ARG A 55 29.20 -1.01 -11.25
C ARG A 55 29.96 -1.61 -12.43
N THR A 56 29.26 -2.10 -13.45
CA THR A 56 29.85 -2.83 -14.58
C THR A 56 30.11 -1.96 -15.80
N GLY A 57 29.38 -0.85 -15.95
CA GLY A 57 29.38 -0.02 -17.16
C GLY A 57 28.58 -0.62 -18.33
N ASP A 58 27.99 -1.80 -18.19
CA ASP A 58 27.28 -2.47 -19.28
C ASP A 58 25.96 -1.73 -19.61
N PRO A 59 25.78 -1.23 -20.86
CA PRO A 59 24.58 -0.48 -21.27
C PRO A 59 23.30 -1.31 -21.29
N ILE A 60 23.38 -2.65 -21.31
CA ILE A 60 22.22 -3.54 -21.25
C ILE A 60 21.44 -3.32 -19.96
N TYR A 61 22.13 -3.23 -18.82
CA TYR A 61 21.49 -3.01 -17.52
C TYR A 61 20.78 -1.66 -17.45
N ARG A 62 21.36 -0.59 -18.01
CA ARG A 62 20.68 0.71 -18.10
C ARG A 62 19.40 0.61 -18.94
N THR A 63 19.48 -0.08 -20.07
CA THR A 63 18.32 -0.28 -20.97
C THR A 63 17.22 -1.06 -20.26
N LEU A 64 17.59 -2.10 -19.51
CA LEU A 64 16.68 -2.93 -18.75
C LEU A 64 16.00 -2.14 -17.63
N ALA A 65 16.77 -1.43 -16.80
CA ALA A 65 16.26 -0.59 -15.72
C ALA A 65 15.32 0.52 -16.25
N LYS A 66 15.67 1.19 -17.36
CA LYS A 66 14.82 2.21 -17.99
C LYS A 66 13.51 1.62 -18.52
N ARG A 67 13.53 0.43 -19.12
CA ARG A 67 12.31 -0.26 -19.57
C ARG A 67 11.44 -0.70 -18.41
N TRP A 68 12.03 -1.32 -17.40
CA TRP A 68 11.32 -1.80 -16.23
C TRP A 68 10.75 -0.66 -15.38
N SER A 69 11.39 0.51 -15.35
CA SER A 69 10.83 1.70 -14.68
C SER A 69 9.46 2.12 -15.21
N LYS A 70 9.18 1.88 -16.51
CA LYS A 70 7.84 2.12 -17.08
C LYS A 70 6.82 1.10 -16.60
N VAL A 71 7.24 -0.16 -16.46
CA VAL A 71 6.38 -1.24 -15.91
C VAL A 71 6.09 -0.96 -14.43
N MET A 72 7.10 -0.54 -13.67
CA MET A 72 6.95 -0.08 -12.29
C MET A 72 5.90 1.03 -12.17
N ALA A 73 5.96 2.05 -13.03
CA ALA A 73 4.96 3.13 -13.03
C ALA A 73 3.54 2.63 -13.38
N ALA A 74 3.41 1.69 -14.32
CA ALA A 74 2.12 1.10 -14.67
C ALA A 74 1.53 0.26 -13.51
N LEU A 75 2.36 -0.54 -12.84
CA LEU A 75 1.95 -1.32 -11.67
C LEU A 75 1.53 -0.41 -10.53
N PHE A 76 2.31 0.64 -10.27
CA PHE A 76 1.98 1.65 -9.28
C PHE A 76 0.61 2.27 -9.58
N ALA A 77 0.37 2.69 -10.83
CA ALA A 77 -0.91 3.26 -11.25
C ALA A 77 -2.11 2.33 -10.99
N VAL A 78 -1.99 1.04 -11.32
CA VAL A 78 -3.05 0.06 -11.05
C VAL A 78 -3.21 -0.19 -9.54
N GLY A 79 -2.09 -0.23 -8.81
CA GLY A 79 -2.07 -0.29 -7.35
C GLY A 79 -2.83 0.86 -6.70
N VAL A 80 -2.63 2.10 -7.17
CA VAL A 80 -3.36 3.29 -6.71
C VAL A 80 -4.87 3.09 -6.83
N VAL A 81 -5.33 2.70 -8.01
CA VAL A 81 -6.75 2.56 -8.30
C VAL A 81 -7.39 1.48 -7.43
N THR A 82 -6.75 0.31 -7.38
CA THR A 82 -7.27 -0.83 -6.60
C THR A 82 -7.21 -0.58 -5.09
N GLY A 83 -6.19 0.12 -4.57
CA GLY A 83 -6.11 0.49 -3.16
C GLY A 83 -7.13 1.58 -2.77
N THR A 84 -7.40 2.51 -3.69
CA THR A 84 -8.47 3.50 -3.52
C THR A 84 -9.83 2.80 -3.39
N ILE A 85 -10.10 1.82 -4.25
CA ILE A 85 -11.33 1.01 -4.17
C ILE A 85 -11.44 0.35 -2.78
N LEU A 86 -10.40 -0.33 -2.31
CA LEU A 86 -10.40 -0.97 -0.98
C LEU A 86 -10.65 0.02 0.17
N SER A 87 -10.10 1.22 0.08
CA SER A 87 -10.29 2.28 1.09
C SER A 87 -11.76 2.71 1.18
N PHE A 88 -12.43 2.85 0.03
CA PHE A 88 -13.86 3.14 -0.01
C PHE A 88 -14.71 1.94 0.41
N GLU A 89 -14.35 0.73 0.00
CA GLU A 89 -15.05 -0.50 0.38
C GLU A 89 -15.08 -0.68 1.89
N LEU A 90 -14.00 -0.35 2.61
CA LEU A 90 -13.99 -0.42 4.07
C LEU A 90 -15.07 0.49 4.71
N GLY A 91 -15.27 1.69 4.18
CA GLY A 91 -16.31 2.61 4.65
C GLY A 91 -17.74 2.22 4.24
N VAL A 92 -17.91 1.74 3.00
CA VAL A 92 -19.23 1.43 2.43
C VAL A 92 -19.74 0.07 2.90
N LEU A 93 -18.89 -0.95 2.91
CA LEU A 93 -19.27 -2.32 3.23
C LEU A 93 -19.26 -2.57 4.75
N TRP A 94 -18.40 -1.87 5.51
CA TRP A 94 -18.22 -2.09 6.95
C TRP A 94 -18.45 -0.81 7.80
N PRO A 95 -19.60 -0.12 7.67
CA PRO A 95 -19.82 1.19 8.28
C PRO A 95 -19.78 1.16 9.82
N ASN A 96 -20.34 0.13 10.46
CA ASN A 96 -20.33 0.03 11.92
C ASN A 96 -18.93 -0.30 12.47
N PHE A 97 -18.17 -1.13 11.76
CA PHE A 97 -16.78 -1.42 12.10
C PHE A 97 -15.94 -0.14 12.03
N MET A 98 -16.12 0.64 10.97
CA MET A 98 -15.46 1.94 10.82
C MET A 98 -15.91 2.94 11.89
N ALA A 99 -17.21 3.04 12.18
CA ALA A 99 -17.71 3.94 13.22
C ALA A 99 -17.14 3.63 14.61
N THR A 100 -16.86 2.35 14.89
CA THR A 100 -16.37 1.91 16.20
C THR A 100 -14.85 1.99 16.33
N PHE A 101 -14.12 1.66 15.27
CA PHE A 101 -12.68 1.38 15.37
C PHE A 101 -11.80 2.25 14.45
N ALA A 102 -12.36 3.13 13.63
CA ALA A 102 -11.57 3.97 12.72
C ALA A 102 -10.51 4.81 13.46
N ASP A 103 -10.80 5.27 14.69
CA ASP A 103 -9.84 6.05 15.48
C ASP A 103 -8.61 5.24 15.90
N VAL A 104 -8.72 3.91 15.98
CA VAL A 104 -7.63 3.04 16.42
C VAL A 104 -6.63 2.76 15.30
N PHE A 105 -7.13 2.37 14.13
CA PHE A 105 -6.28 2.02 12.98
C PHE A 105 -6.14 3.13 11.94
N GLY A 106 -6.88 4.24 12.07
CA GLY A 106 -6.84 5.38 11.15
C GLY A 106 -5.46 6.01 11.03
N LEU A 107 -4.66 5.97 12.10
CA LEU A 107 -3.24 6.37 12.04
C LEU A 107 -2.44 5.48 11.07
N GLY A 108 -2.70 4.17 11.06
CA GLY A 108 -2.03 3.22 10.16
C GLY A 108 -2.30 3.52 8.69
N PHE A 109 -3.57 3.77 8.34
CA PHE A 109 -3.95 4.18 6.97
C PHE A 109 -3.44 5.57 6.59
N THR A 110 -3.38 6.49 7.54
CA THR A 110 -2.81 7.83 7.29
C THR A 110 -1.31 7.71 6.96
N LEU A 111 -0.56 6.94 7.74
CA LEU A 111 0.86 6.69 7.49
C LEU A 111 1.10 5.94 6.18
N GLU A 112 0.24 4.98 5.84
CA GLU A 112 0.25 4.34 4.52
C GLU A 112 0.11 5.39 3.41
N GLY A 113 -0.90 6.27 3.52
CA GLY A 113 -1.12 7.34 2.54
C GLY A 113 0.08 8.28 2.36
N PHE A 114 0.77 8.61 3.46
CA PHE A 114 2.02 9.38 3.39
C PHE A 114 3.14 8.64 2.67
N SER A 115 3.38 7.38 3.03
CA SER A 115 4.37 6.54 2.35
C SER A 115 4.06 6.41 0.87
N PHE A 116 2.82 6.10 0.53
CA PHE A 116 2.34 5.99 -0.84
C PHE A 116 2.54 7.30 -1.65
N PHE A 117 2.26 8.46 -1.06
CA PHE A 117 2.46 9.74 -1.73
C PHE A 117 3.95 10.04 -1.96
N LEU A 118 4.80 9.72 -0.98
CA LEU A 118 6.25 9.81 -1.11
C LEU A 118 6.75 8.90 -2.25
N GLU A 119 6.26 7.67 -2.30
CA GLU A 119 6.56 6.71 -3.36
C GLU A 119 6.19 7.28 -4.74
N ALA A 120 4.98 7.83 -4.89
CA ALA A 120 4.51 8.42 -6.14
C ALA A 120 5.44 9.54 -6.65
N ILE A 121 5.85 10.44 -5.77
CA ILE A 121 6.76 11.56 -6.10
C ILE A 121 8.09 11.00 -6.61
N PHE A 122 8.69 10.06 -5.88
CA PHE A 122 10.01 9.55 -6.24
C PHE A 122 9.99 8.60 -7.44
N ILE A 123 8.90 7.85 -7.66
CA ILE A 123 8.68 7.11 -8.92
C ILE A 123 8.66 8.07 -10.10
N ALA A 124 7.97 9.21 -9.99
CA ALA A 124 7.94 10.21 -11.05
C ALA A 124 9.34 10.81 -11.29
N ILE A 125 10.07 11.18 -10.22
CA ILE A 125 11.44 11.69 -10.32
C ILE A 125 12.35 10.66 -11.00
N TYR A 126 12.28 9.39 -10.60
CA TYR A 126 13.06 8.30 -11.18
C TYR A 126 12.71 8.09 -12.66
N LEU A 127 11.42 8.08 -13.02
CA LEU A 127 10.98 7.85 -14.39
C LEU A 127 11.42 8.98 -15.35
N TYR A 128 11.37 10.24 -14.91
CA TYR A 128 11.72 11.40 -15.73
C TYR A 128 13.17 11.88 -15.53
N GLY A 129 13.88 11.31 -14.56
CA GLY A 129 15.23 11.71 -14.15
C GLY A 129 16.35 11.15 -15.03
N TRP A 130 16.09 10.12 -15.84
CA TRP A 130 17.12 9.36 -16.58
C TRP A 130 18.14 10.18 -17.35
N ASP A 131 17.70 11.30 -17.94
CA ASP A 131 18.53 12.17 -18.78
C ASP A 131 18.66 13.58 -18.15
N ARG A 132 18.18 13.79 -16.92
CA ARG A 132 18.17 15.06 -16.18
C ARG A 132 19.03 15.04 -14.92
N LEU A 133 19.20 13.87 -14.30
CA LEU A 133 19.98 13.67 -13.09
C LEU A 133 21.35 13.07 -13.42
N SER A 134 22.33 13.30 -12.56
CA SER A 134 23.59 12.55 -12.65
C SER A 134 23.34 11.06 -12.32
N PRO A 135 24.13 10.12 -12.85
CA PRO A 135 23.84 8.68 -12.68
C PRO A 135 23.72 8.24 -11.21
N ARG A 136 24.51 8.82 -10.31
CA ARG A 136 24.42 8.53 -8.87
C ARG A 136 23.16 9.14 -8.23
N MET A 137 22.79 10.36 -8.61
CA MET A 137 21.58 11.01 -8.10
C MET A 137 20.31 10.33 -8.61
N HIS A 138 20.35 9.80 -9.84
CA HIS A 138 19.27 8.99 -10.38
C HIS A 138 19.06 7.73 -9.54
N LEU A 139 20.09 6.93 -9.31
CA LEU A 139 20.01 5.76 -8.45
C LEU A 139 19.52 6.11 -7.04
N LEU A 140 20.05 7.18 -6.43
CA LEU A 140 19.64 7.61 -5.09
C LEU A 140 18.17 8.07 -5.04
N SER A 141 17.61 8.58 -6.14
CA SER A 141 16.19 8.92 -6.22
C SER A 141 15.26 7.71 -6.13
N GLY A 142 15.77 6.50 -6.40
CA GLY A 142 15.01 5.26 -6.19
C GLY A 142 14.92 4.85 -4.72
N VAL A 143 15.85 5.27 -3.85
CA VAL A 143 15.91 4.78 -2.46
C VAL A 143 14.62 5.09 -1.69
N PRO A 144 14.07 6.32 -1.75
CA PRO A 144 12.80 6.63 -1.11
C PRO A 144 11.63 5.79 -1.62
N VAL A 145 11.64 5.34 -2.89
CA VAL A 145 10.59 4.46 -3.45
C VAL A 145 10.54 3.13 -2.67
N VAL A 146 11.70 2.50 -2.47
CA VAL A 146 11.78 1.21 -1.76
C VAL A 146 11.44 1.37 -0.28
N VAL A 147 11.96 2.42 0.36
CA VAL A 147 11.68 2.69 1.78
C VAL A 147 10.19 3.00 1.99
N ALA A 148 9.59 3.79 1.10
CA ALA A 148 8.17 4.10 1.14
C ALA A 148 7.31 2.83 0.97
N GLY A 149 7.59 1.98 -0.02
CA GLY A 149 6.85 0.73 -0.21
C GLY A 149 6.93 -0.22 0.99
N ILE A 150 8.10 -0.32 1.64
CA ILE A 150 8.26 -1.14 2.86
C ILE A 150 7.50 -0.50 4.04
N THR A 151 7.68 0.80 4.28
CA THR A 151 7.03 1.47 5.42
C THR A 151 5.51 1.49 5.29
N GLY A 152 4.98 1.75 4.09
CA GLY A 152 3.54 1.70 3.81
C GLY A 152 2.96 0.29 3.96
N SER A 153 3.66 -0.75 3.48
CA SER A 153 3.18 -2.12 3.69
C SER A 153 3.19 -2.53 5.16
N LEU A 154 4.19 -2.10 5.93
CA LEU A 154 4.24 -2.37 7.37
C LEU A 154 3.07 -1.74 8.13
N THR A 155 2.62 -0.54 7.76
CA THR A 155 1.48 0.11 8.45
C THR A 155 0.19 -0.66 8.18
N VAL A 156 -0.07 -1.08 6.94
CA VAL A 156 -1.26 -1.89 6.60
C VAL A 156 -1.24 -3.25 7.27
N ILE A 157 -0.08 -3.93 7.27
CA ILE A 157 0.07 -5.21 7.95
C ILE A 157 -0.16 -5.04 9.46
N THR A 158 0.28 -3.92 10.04
CA THR A 158 0.04 -3.60 11.46
C THR A 158 -1.45 -3.40 11.74
N VAL A 159 -2.19 -2.73 10.85
CA VAL A 159 -3.66 -2.63 10.96
C VAL A 159 -4.30 -4.02 10.94
N ASN A 160 -3.93 -4.87 9.98
CA ASN A 160 -4.44 -6.24 9.92
C ASN A 160 -4.06 -7.07 11.16
N ALA A 161 -2.84 -6.89 11.69
CA ALA A 161 -2.40 -7.56 12.91
C ALA A 161 -3.22 -7.11 14.13
N TRP A 162 -3.52 -5.81 14.23
CA TRP A 162 -4.41 -5.28 15.25
C TRP A 162 -5.83 -5.85 15.12
N MET A 163 -6.36 -5.99 13.90
CA MET A 163 -7.66 -6.63 13.68
C MET A 163 -7.72 -8.08 14.18
N ASN A 164 -6.58 -8.80 14.18
CA ASN A 164 -6.48 -10.16 14.71
C ASN A 164 -6.29 -10.22 16.23
N ASN A 165 -5.68 -9.20 16.84
CA ASN A 165 -5.45 -9.11 18.28
C ASN A 165 -5.73 -7.69 18.80
N PRO A 166 -7.01 -7.31 18.93
CA PRO A 166 -7.40 -5.93 19.22
C PRO A 166 -7.00 -5.54 20.66
N GLY A 167 -6.40 -4.37 20.79
CA GLY A 167 -6.00 -3.80 22.07
C GLY A 167 -5.66 -2.32 21.97
N GLY A 168 -5.38 -1.68 23.11
CA GLY A 168 -4.96 -0.27 23.14
C GLY A 168 -6.08 0.77 23.02
N PHE A 169 -7.34 0.38 23.21
CA PHE A 169 -8.51 1.27 23.24
C PHE A 169 -9.43 0.94 24.41
N ARG A 170 -10.39 1.82 24.70
CA ARG A 170 -11.47 1.60 25.69
C ARG A 170 -12.80 1.91 25.03
N PHE A 171 -13.82 1.12 25.33
CA PHE A 171 -15.19 1.46 25.00
C PHE A 171 -15.69 2.48 26.03
N GLU A 172 -16.18 3.62 25.57
CA GLU A 172 -16.93 4.58 26.39
C GLU A 172 -18.43 4.32 26.28
#